data_AF-A0A059LPL5-F1
#
_entry.id   AF-A0A059LPL5-F1
#
_cell.length_a   1.000
_cell.length_b   1.000
_cell.length_c   1.000
_cell.angle_alpha   90.00
_cell.angle_beta   90.00
_cell.angle_gamma   90.00
#
_symmetry.space_group_name_H-M   'P 1'
#
loop_
_entity.id
_entity.type
_entity.pdbx_description
1 polymer ?
#
loop_
_entity_poly.entity_id
_entity_poly.type
_entity_poly.pdbx_seq_one_letter_code
_entity_poly.pdbx_strand_id
1 'polypeptide(L)'
;MLGTGACRVGGNASVCGLAFGSRREEFGAPRSVAICAAGRGSVASTPPLRGRSTAPPLPPRASRKGASAPRRREEAEEEEDLYEEEDESAASADDDEDFDFDPEHASPRLFLDSADVGEWERWQGTGLICGVTTNPTILRRDGVRCNLSSLAELADRALELGIPELQLQAWGPTPEALARCAAQLQELGLHVVVKLPCTEAGLAAAAQLAEEGAAFTLTGAYAAEQAVVAAAAGASYLAPYLGRMDDADGRGMEALVAMRDALEWFPEPRPELLVASVRSAAQVAALAAGGFGTMTLAPRVLEELCSQPLTEAAAAQFEADAAANA
;
A
#
# COMPACT_ATOMS: atom_id res chain seq x y z
N MET A 1 -41.44 55.59 -25.08
CA MET A 1 -41.58 54.17 -25.41
C MET A 1 -42.05 53.49 -24.13
N LEU A 2 -43.37 53.36 -23.89
CA LEU A 2 -44.21 52.20 -24.28
C LEU A 2 -43.50 50.88 -23.91
N GLY A 3 -44.00 50.00 -23.03
CA GLY A 3 -45.26 49.94 -22.29
C GLY A 3 -45.26 48.68 -21.42
N THR A 4 -45.99 48.72 -20.30
CA THR A 4 -46.29 47.58 -19.43
C THR A 4 -47.76 47.21 -19.57
N GLY A 5 -48.04 45.94 -19.81
CA GLY A 5 -49.36 45.29 -19.83
C GLY A 5 -49.26 43.99 -20.63
N ALA A 6 -50.02 42.92 -20.41
CA ALA A 6 -50.98 42.49 -19.40
C ALA A 6 -51.31 41.01 -19.73
N CYS A 7 -52.12 40.36 -18.87
CA CYS A 7 -52.85 39.08 -19.05
C CYS A 7 -52.02 37.78 -18.94
N ARG A 8 -52.23 36.85 -17.99
CA ARG A 8 -53.40 36.13 -17.42
C ARG A 8 -54.02 35.02 -18.28
N VAL A 9 -54.39 33.95 -17.55
CA VAL A 9 -55.30 32.81 -17.81
C VAL A 9 -54.62 31.62 -18.51
N GLY A 10 -54.72 30.36 -18.10
CA GLY A 10 -55.50 29.55 -17.13
C GLY A 10 -55.05 28.08 -17.31
N GLY A 11 -55.43 27.01 -16.63
CA GLY A 11 -56.33 26.63 -15.52
C GLY A 11 -55.98 25.15 -15.20
N ASN A 12 -55.99 24.73 -13.93
CA ASN A 12 -56.99 23.85 -13.30
C ASN A 12 -56.81 22.32 -13.42
N ALA A 13 -56.95 21.67 -12.24
CA ALA A 13 -57.36 20.28 -11.96
C ALA A 13 -56.34 19.15 -12.24
N SER A 14 -56.22 18.03 -11.52
CA SER A 14 -56.85 17.51 -10.28
C SER A 14 -56.13 16.19 -9.92
N VAL A 15 -55.87 15.99 -8.62
CA VAL A 15 -55.96 14.76 -7.79
C VAL A 15 -55.71 13.36 -8.39
N CYS A 16 -54.69 12.67 -7.87
CA CYS A 16 -54.67 11.32 -7.24
C CYS A 16 -53.21 11.04 -6.82
N GLY A 17 -52.83 10.69 -5.60
CA GLY A 17 -53.50 9.90 -4.58
C GLY A 17 -53.08 8.43 -4.71
N LEU A 18 -52.01 8.01 -4.01
CA LEU A 18 -51.85 6.68 -3.40
C LEU A 18 -50.54 6.64 -2.58
N ALA A 19 -50.71 6.41 -1.28
CA ALA A 19 -49.67 6.09 -0.31
C ALA A 19 -49.54 4.56 -0.18
N PHE A 20 -48.34 4.06 0.13
CA PHE A 20 -47.99 3.18 1.26
C PHE A 20 -46.64 2.50 1.02
N GLY A 21 -45.85 2.30 2.09
CA GLY A 21 -44.70 1.41 2.05
C GLY A 21 -43.49 1.81 2.89
N SER A 22 -43.68 1.98 4.19
CA SER A 22 -42.59 2.01 5.18
C SER A 22 -41.73 0.74 5.12
N ARG A 23 -40.39 0.88 5.05
CA ARG A 23 -39.44 0.01 5.74
C ARG A 23 -38.13 0.75 5.95
N ARG A 24 -37.89 1.10 7.23
CA ARG A 24 -36.57 1.44 7.77
C ARG A 24 -35.83 0.13 7.97
N GLU A 25 -34.61 0.02 7.47
CA GLU A 25 -33.64 -0.96 7.97
C GLU A 25 -32.67 -0.23 8.89
N GLU A 26 -32.65 -0.69 10.15
CA GLU A 26 -31.82 -0.20 11.24
C GLU A 26 -30.42 -0.80 11.11
N PHE A 27 -29.40 0.03 10.89
CA PHE A 27 -28.02 -0.36 11.15
C PHE A 27 -27.74 -0.20 12.65
N GLY A 28 -27.45 -1.33 13.30
CA GLY A 28 -27.17 -1.42 14.73
C GLY A 28 -25.86 -0.73 15.11
N ALA A 29 -25.95 0.18 16.09
CA ALA A 29 -24.81 0.77 16.77
C ALA A 29 -24.11 -0.25 17.68
N PRO A 30 -22.76 -0.25 17.80
CA PRO A 30 -22.07 -1.10 18.74
C PRO A 30 -22.30 -0.65 20.18
N ARG A 31 -22.49 -1.65 21.05
CA ARG A 31 -22.80 -1.53 22.47
C ARG A 31 -21.63 -0.90 23.24
N SER A 32 -21.95 0.15 23.99
CA SER A 32 -21.10 0.71 25.03
C SER A 32 -20.91 -0.29 26.18
N VAL A 33 -19.65 -0.67 26.43
CA VAL A 33 -19.27 -1.36 27.67
C VAL A 33 -19.01 -0.29 28.72
N ALA A 34 -19.93 -0.19 29.69
CA ALA A 34 -19.75 0.62 30.88
C ALA A 34 -18.71 -0.04 31.81
N ILE A 35 -17.55 0.59 31.97
CA ILE A 35 -16.64 0.27 33.07
C ILE A 35 -16.95 1.24 34.23
N CYS A 36 -17.40 0.66 35.33
CA CYS A 36 -17.75 1.34 36.56
C CYS A 36 -16.49 1.93 37.22
N ALA A 37 -16.51 3.24 37.49
CA ALA A 37 -15.53 3.91 38.30
C ALA A 37 -15.81 3.66 39.79
N ALA A 38 -14.81 3.19 40.54
CA ALA A 38 -14.84 3.20 42.00
C ALA A 38 -13.45 3.48 42.59
N GLY A 39 -13.40 4.51 43.45
CA GLY A 39 -12.61 4.47 44.68
C GLY A 39 -11.17 4.98 44.66
N ARG A 40 -10.96 6.16 45.24
CA ARG A 40 -9.66 6.74 45.62
C ARG A 40 -9.02 5.94 46.77
N GLY A 41 -7.68 5.81 46.75
CA GLY A 41 -6.90 5.27 47.88
C GLY A 41 -5.38 5.49 47.76
N SER A 42 -4.89 6.50 48.47
CA SER A 42 -3.53 6.89 48.88
C SER A 42 -2.32 5.93 48.77
N VAL A 43 -1.25 6.42 48.13
CA VAL A 43 0.20 6.51 48.50
C VAL A 43 0.86 5.36 49.31
N ALA A 44 1.91 4.71 48.75
CA ALA A 44 3.28 4.65 49.31
C ALA A 44 4.26 3.67 48.59
N SER A 45 5.44 4.22 48.22
CA SER A 45 6.81 3.66 48.26
C SER A 45 7.20 2.35 47.55
N THR A 46 8.01 2.50 46.49
CA THR A 46 9.02 1.53 46.00
C THR A 46 10.25 1.48 46.91
N PRO A 47 10.98 0.34 47.02
CA PRO A 47 12.39 0.31 46.57
C PRO A 47 12.81 -1.11 46.02
N PRO A 48 14.10 -1.43 45.79
CA PRO A 48 14.71 -1.47 44.45
C PRO A 48 15.17 -2.86 43.96
N LEU A 49 15.49 -2.93 42.66
CA LEU A 49 16.10 -4.06 41.94
C LEU A 49 17.57 -4.32 42.34
N ARG A 50 17.90 -5.60 42.56
CA ARG A 50 19.22 -6.27 42.44
C ARG A 50 18.92 -7.75 42.15
N GLY A 51 19.55 -8.52 41.27
CA GLY A 51 20.67 -8.37 40.33
C GLY A 51 21.08 -9.78 39.84
N ARG A 52 21.89 -9.84 38.76
CA ARG A 52 22.71 -10.99 38.25
C ARG A 52 21.95 -12.16 37.59
N SER A 53 22.16 -12.40 36.29
CA SER A 53 23.28 -13.12 35.62
C SER A 53 23.07 -14.64 35.59
N THR A 54 22.85 -15.22 34.40
CA THR A 54 23.78 -16.11 33.65
C THR A 54 23.01 -16.86 32.55
N ALA A 55 23.46 -16.76 31.30
CA ALA A 55 23.03 -17.62 30.19
C ALA A 55 23.83 -18.94 30.20
N PRO A 56 23.26 -20.07 29.76
CA PRO A 56 24.00 -21.32 29.59
C PRO A 56 24.73 -21.41 28.23
N PRO A 57 25.83 -22.17 28.12
CA PRO A 57 26.69 -22.20 26.93
C PRO A 57 26.22 -23.20 25.86
N LEU A 58 26.54 -22.89 24.59
CA LEU A 58 26.42 -23.78 23.42
C LEU A 58 27.56 -24.82 23.38
N PRO A 59 27.33 -26.04 22.83
CA PRO A 59 28.39 -27.01 22.59
C PRO A 59 29.21 -26.73 21.30
N PRO A 60 30.46 -27.25 21.21
CA PRO A 60 31.42 -26.84 20.19
C PRO A 60 31.27 -27.57 18.85
N ARG A 61 31.64 -26.85 17.77
CA ARG A 61 31.88 -27.39 16.42
C ARG A 61 33.10 -28.32 16.40
N ALA A 62 32.91 -29.54 15.90
CA ALA A 62 34.01 -30.43 15.53
C ALA A 62 34.50 -30.11 14.11
N SER A 63 35.83 -30.00 13.97
CA SER A 63 36.56 -29.91 12.71
C SER A 63 37.48 -31.13 12.58
N ARG A 64 37.60 -31.68 11.36
CA ARG A 64 38.66 -32.55 10.81
C ARG A 64 38.27 -32.81 9.35
N LYS A 65 38.90 -32.23 8.32
CA LYS A 65 40.24 -32.47 7.71
C LYS A 65 40.57 -33.94 7.40
N GLY A 66 40.79 -34.21 6.11
CA GLY A 66 41.41 -35.40 5.51
C GLY A 66 40.73 -35.74 4.17
N ALA A 67 41.09 -35.16 3.02
CA ALA A 67 42.26 -35.41 2.18
C ALA A 67 42.41 -36.87 1.71
N SER A 68 42.06 -37.19 0.46
CA SER A 68 42.97 -37.73 -0.58
C SER A 68 42.20 -38.31 -1.78
N ALA A 69 42.52 -37.79 -2.98
CA ALA A 69 42.39 -38.49 -4.27
C ALA A 69 43.69 -39.32 -4.49
N PRO A 70 44.00 -39.97 -5.65
CA PRO A 70 43.27 -40.09 -6.93
C PRO A 70 43.34 -41.51 -7.58
N ARG A 71 42.71 -41.72 -8.75
CA ARG A 71 43.38 -42.22 -10.00
C ARG A 71 42.41 -42.41 -11.17
N ARG A 72 42.96 -42.15 -12.36
CA ARG A 72 42.40 -42.10 -13.72
C ARG A 72 42.19 -43.49 -14.36
N ARG A 73 41.29 -43.54 -15.35
CA ARG A 73 41.46 -43.98 -16.76
C ARG A 73 40.10 -43.81 -17.46
N GLU A 74 39.94 -42.88 -18.41
CA GLU A 74 40.16 -43.07 -19.87
C GLU A 74 39.56 -44.38 -20.39
N GLU A 75 38.43 -44.30 -21.09
CA GLU A 75 38.26 -44.66 -22.51
C GLU A 75 36.81 -44.34 -22.97
N ALA A 76 36.70 -43.89 -24.22
CA ALA A 76 35.50 -43.47 -24.92
C ALA A 76 35.07 -44.57 -25.93
N GLU A 77 33.98 -44.29 -26.67
CA GLU A 77 33.34 -45.03 -27.79
C GLU A 77 31.97 -45.64 -27.36
N GLU A 78 30.84 -45.01 -27.71
CA GLU A 78 30.08 -45.04 -28.99
C GLU A 78 29.31 -46.36 -29.21
N GLU A 79 27.98 -46.32 -29.09
CA GLU A 79 26.95 -47.16 -29.77
C GLU A 79 25.58 -46.74 -29.21
N GLU A 80 24.76 -45.99 -29.96
CA GLU A 80 23.78 -46.39 -30.98
C GLU A 80 22.35 -46.56 -30.42
N ASP A 81 21.41 -46.04 -31.21
CA ASP A 81 20.02 -45.77 -30.90
C ASP A 81 19.20 -47.04 -30.63
N LEU A 82 18.35 -46.98 -29.60
CA LEU A 82 17.23 -47.90 -29.42
C LEU A 82 15.98 -47.10 -29.09
N TYR A 83 15.18 -46.88 -30.13
CA TYR A 83 13.80 -46.42 -30.03
C TYR A 83 12.97 -47.56 -29.44
N GLU A 84 12.55 -47.41 -28.18
CA GLU A 84 11.46 -48.21 -27.63
C GLU A 84 10.14 -47.42 -27.81
N GLU A 85 9.24 -48.00 -28.59
CA GLU A 85 7.85 -47.56 -28.74
C GLU A 85 7.13 -47.82 -27.42
N GLU A 86 6.78 -46.77 -26.67
CA GLU A 86 5.83 -46.88 -25.56
C GLU A 86 4.42 -46.48 -26.02
N ASP A 87 3.53 -47.44 -25.82
CA ASP A 87 2.10 -47.51 -26.10
C ASP A 87 1.33 -46.19 -25.89
N GLU A 88 0.61 -45.79 -26.94
CA GLU A 88 -0.58 -44.94 -26.85
C GLU A 88 -1.69 -45.69 -26.10
N SER A 89 -1.77 -45.53 -24.77
CA SER A 89 -2.98 -45.85 -24.02
C SER A 89 -3.51 -44.61 -23.32
N ALA A 90 -4.59 -44.09 -23.89
CA ALA A 90 -5.46 -43.03 -23.40
C ALA A 90 -5.53 -42.89 -21.87
N ALA A 91 -5.02 -41.77 -21.36
CA ALA A 91 -5.52 -41.14 -20.15
C ALA A 91 -6.01 -39.75 -20.56
N SER A 92 -7.32 -39.60 -20.68
CA SER A 92 -7.98 -38.30 -20.72
C SER A 92 -7.73 -37.60 -19.38
N ALA A 93 -6.68 -36.81 -19.32
CA ALA A 93 -6.52 -35.79 -18.30
C ALA A 93 -7.24 -34.54 -18.83
N ASP A 94 -8.57 -34.53 -18.65
CA ASP A 94 -9.28 -33.27 -18.47
C ASP A 94 -8.84 -32.72 -17.10
N ASP A 95 -7.58 -32.28 -17.02
CA ASP A 95 -7.09 -31.46 -15.92
C ASP A 95 -7.54 -30.04 -16.22
N ASP A 96 -8.86 -29.82 -16.11
CA ASP A 96 -9.40 -28.52 -15.74
C ASP A 96 -8.93 -28.26 -14.30
N GLU A 97 -7.64 -27.93 -14.15
CA GLU A 97 -7.19 -27.20 -12.97
C GLU A 97 -7.84 -25.83 -13.07
N ASP A 98 -9.07 -25.75 -12.53
CA ASP A 98 -9.67 -24.52 -12.06
C ASP A 98 -8.59 -23.85 -11.21
N PHE A 99 -7.90 -22.88 -11.80
CA PHE A 99 -6.96 -22.02 -11.13
C PHE A 99 -7.79 -21.23 -10.13
N ASP A 100 -7.98 -21.81 -8.94
CA ASP A 100 -8.82 -21.28 -7.88
C ASP A 100 -8.19 -19.94 -7.48
N PHE A 101 -8.73 -18.86 -8.05
CA PHE A 101 -8.32 -17.51 -7.75
C PHE A 101 -8.70 -17.27 -6.30
N ASP A 102 -7.76 -17.51 -5.40
CA ASP A 102 -7.93 -17.24 -3.97
C ASP A 102 -8.19 -15.74 -3.78
N PRO A 103 -9.42 -15.32 -3.41
CA PRO A 103 -9.75 -13.92 -3.22
C PRO A 103 -9.04 -13.31 -2.00
N GLU A 104 -8.34 -14.11 -1.17
CA GLU A 104 -7.45 -13.58 -0.12
C GLU A 104 -6.15 -12.98 -0.69
N HIS A 105 -5.80 -13.26 -1.95
CA HIS A 105 -4.79 -12.47 -2.66
C HIS A 105 -5.40 -11.14 -3.11
N ALA A 106 -5.40 -10.18 -2.19
CA ALA A 106 -5.75 -8.79 -2.47
C ALA A 106 -5.02 -8.31 -3.73
N SER A 107 -5.78 -7.81 -4.70
CA SER A 107 -5.23 -7.22 -5.93
C SER A 107 -4.13 -6.20 -5.58
N PRO A 108 -2.99 -6.20 -6.31
CA PRO A 108 -1.93 -5.22 -6.06
C PRO A 108 -2.48 -3.80 -6.07
N ARG A 109 -2.20 -3.03 -5.01
CA ARG A 109 -2.61 -1.63 -4.90
C ARG A 109 -1.42 -0.74 -5.23
N LEU A 110 -1.45 -0.18 -6.44
CA LEU A 110 -0.39 0.71 -6.92
C LEU A 110 -0.84 2.16 -6.74
N PHE A 111 -0.02 2.94 -6.05
CA PHE A 111 -0.21 4.38 -5.89
C PHE A 111 0.80 5.13 -6.77
N LEU A 112 0.40 6.28 -7.31
CA LEU A 112 1.31 7.19 -8.02
C LEU A 112 2.02 8.14 -7.03
N ASP A 113 3.35 8.19 -7.07
CA ASP A 113 4.20 9.02 -6.19
C ASP A 113 4.53 10.37 -6.87
N SER A 114 3.51 11.22 -7.00
CA SER A 114 3.56 12.48 -7.76
C SER A 114 2.60 13.54 -7.21
N ALA A 115 2.99 14.80 -7.32
CA ALA A 115 2.12 15.96 -7.17
C ALA A 115 1.86 16.69 -8.51
N ASP A 116 2.37 16.15 -9.62
CA ASP A 116 2.06 16.63 -10.96
C ASP A 116 0.71 16.08 -11.42
N VAL A 117 -0.27 16.98 -11.57
CA VAL A 117 -1.64 16.66 -12.01
C VAL A 117 -1.65 16.12 -13.45
N GLY A 118 -0.68 16.48 -14.30
CA GLY A 118 -0.57 15.92 -15.65
C GLY A 118 -0.25 14.41 -15.62
N GLU A 119 0.59 13.97 -14.67
CA GLU A 119 0.83 12.55 -14.44
C GLU A 119 -0.41 11.85 -13.86
N TRP A 120 -1.18 12.55 -13.02
CA TRP A 120 -2.43 11.99 -12.49
C TRP A 120 -3.43 11.71 -13.62
N GLU A 121 -3.64 12.67 -14.52
CA GLU A 121 -4.51 12.55 -15.69
C GLU A 121 -4.07 11.41 -16.61
N ARG A 122 -2.76 11.27 -16.83
CA ARG A 122 -2.18 10.20 -17.64
C ARG A 122 -2.46 8.81 -17.07
N TRP A 123 -2.21 8.61 -15.78
CA TRP A 123 -2.24 7.27 -15.18
C TRP A 123 -3.61 6.86 -14.68
N GLN A 124 -4.45 7.80 -14.24
CA GLN A 124 -5.78 7.47 -13.75
C GLN A 124 -6.66 6.80 -14.82
N GLY A 125 -6.59 7.26 -16.08
CA GLY A 125 -7.37 6.65 -17.17
C GLY A 125 -7.04 5.18 -17.46
N THR A 126 -5.92 4.67 -16.95
CA THR A 126 -5.46 3.28 -17.20
C THR A 126 -6.09 2.24 -16.27
N GLY A 127 -6.66 2.67 -15.14
CA GLY A 127 -7.12 1.76 -14.08
C GLY A 127 -5.99 1.08 -13.29
N LEU A 128 -4.73 1.42 -13.57
CA LEU A 128 -3.55 0.82 -12.90
C LEU A 128 -3.34 1.35 -11.48
N ILE A 129 -3.71 2.62 -11.23
CA ILE A 129 -3.48 3.28 -9.95
C ILE A 129 -4.74 3.32 -9.10
N CYS A 130 -4.60 3.07 -7.80
CA CYS A 130 -5.69 3.16 -6.82
C CYS A 130 -5.60 4.41 -5.93
N GLY A 131 -4.66 5.31 -6.20
CA GLY A 131 -4.45 6.49 -5.38
C GLY A 131 -3.15 7.21 -5.73
N VAL A 132 -2.92 8.32 -5.03
CA VAL A 132 -1.71 9.14 -5.15
C VAL A 132 -1.10 9.32 -3.78
N THR A 133 0.23 9.29 -3.70
CA THR A 133 0.94 9.74 -2.49
C THR A 133 1.85 10.92 -2.81
N THR A 134 1.96 11.82 -1.85
CA THR A 134 2.87 12.96 -1.92
C THR A 134 3.77 13.01 -0.68
N ASN A 135 4.77 13.88 -0.73
CA ASN A 135 5.56 14.32 0.41
C ASN A 135 6.24 15.67 0.05
N PRO A 136 6.84 16.39 1.01
CA PRO A 136 7.49 17.68 0.73
C PRO A 136 8.60 17.61 -0.34
N THR A 137 9.28 16.47 -0.48
CA THR A 137 10.31 16.31 -1.51
C THR A 137 9.69 16.19 -2.91
N ILE A 138 8.57 15.48 -3.02
CA ILE A 138 7.80 15.33 -4.26
C ILE A 138 7.15 16.64 -4.66
N LEU A 139 6.49 17.34 -3.72
CA LEU A 139 5.91 18.66 -3.98
C LEU A 139 6.96 19.59 -4.59
N ARG A 140 8.16 19.63 -3.99
CA ARG A 140 9.28 20.43 -4.52
C ARG A 140 9.73 19.97 -5.90
N ARG A 141 9.85 18.65 -6.14
CA ARG A 141 10.25 18.07 -7.43
C ARG A 141 9.28 18.48 -8.54
N ASP A 142 7.99 18.45 -8.24
CA ASP A 142 6.91 18.68 -9.20
C ASP A 142 6.48 20.15 -9.25
N GLY A 143 7.22 21.05 -8.61
CA GLY A 143 6.98 22.49 -8.66
C GLY A 143 5.77 22.98 -7.83
N VAL A 144 5.21 22.13 -6.98
CA VAL A 144 4.09 22.47 -6.09
C VAL A 144 4.62 23.03 -4.76
N ARG A 145 4.04 24.15 -4.32
CA ARG A 145 4.40 24.74 -3.03
C ARG A 145 3.87 23.88 -1.87
N CYS A 146 4.71 23.62 -0.87
CA CYS A 146 4.29 22.94 0.35
C CYS A 146 3.57 23.93 1.29
N ASN A 147 2.26 24.09 1.09
CA ASN A 147 1.36 24.87 1.95
C ASN A 147 -0.08 24.33 1.82
N LEU A 148 -0.96 24.71 2.74
CA LEU A 148 -2.34 24.21 2.78
C LEU A 148 -3.18 24.58 1.55
N SER A 149 -3.00 25.77 0.97
CA SER A 149 -3.77 26.18 -0.23
C SER A 149 -3.44 25.27 -1.41
N SER A 150 -2.16 25.03 -1.67
CA SER A 150 -1.74 24.16 -2.77
C SER A 150 -2.13 22.70 -2.53
N LEU A 151 -2.16 22.25 -1.28
CA LEU A 151 -2.61 20.89 -0.93
C LEU A 151 -4.13 20.73 -1.01
N ALA A 152 -4.90 21.77 -0.68
CA ALA A 152 -6.33 21.82 -0.91
C ALA A 152 -6.66 21.75 -2.41
N GLU A 153 -5.95 22.53 -3.23
CA GLU A 153 -6.07 22.43 -4.70
C GLU A 153 -5.79 21.01 -5.20
N LEU A 154 -4.73 20.35 -4.71
CA LEU A 154 -4.45 18.95 -5.05
C LEU A 154 -5.55 17.99 -4.58
N ALA A 155 -6.15 18.20 -3.40
CA ALA A 155 -7.26 17.40 -2.92
C ALA A 155 -8.52 17.55 -3.80
N ASP A 156 -8.83 18.77 -4.25
CA ASP A 156 -9.91 19.06 -5.20
C ASP A 156 -9.66 18.39 -6.55
N ARG A 157 -8.43 18.51 -7.09
CA ARG A 157 -8.04 17.86 -8.35
C ARG A 157 -8.14 16.34 -8.27
N ALA A 158 -7.79 15.73 -7.14
CA ALA A 158 -7.93 14.29 -6.94
C ALA A 158 -9.40 13.84 -7.03
N LEU A 159 -10.33 14.60 -6.42
CA LEU A 159 -11.77 14.33 -6.53
C LEU A 159 -12.28 14.48 -7.96
N GLU A 160 -11.90 15.54 -8.66
CA GLU A 160 -12.31 15.79 -10.05
C GLU A 160 -11.86 14.67 -11.00
N LEU A 161 -10.70 14.07 -10.75
CA LEU A 161 -10.16 12.94 -11.53
C LEU A 161 -10.68 11.58 -11.05
N GLY A 162 -11.47 11.53 -9.98
CA GLY A 162 -11.97 10.28 -9.40
C GLY A 162 -10.88 9.42 -8.76
N ILE A 163 -9.81 10.04 -8.24
CA ILE A 163 -8.74 9.36 -7.50
C ILE A 163 -9.25 9.10 -6.08
N PRO A 164 -9.39 7.83 -5.66
CA PRO A 164 -10.13 7.50 -4.44
C PRO A 164 -9.34 7.76 -3.16
N GLU A 165 -8.00 7.79 -3.23
CA GLU A 165 -7.14 8.04 -2.07
C GLU A 165 -5.99 8.99 -2.44
N LEU A 166 -5.85 10.08 -1.68
CA LEU A 166 -4.73 11.02 -1.76
C LEU A 166 -4.00 11.08 -0.43
N GLN A 167 -2.75 10.65 -0.40
CA GLN A 167 -1.95 10.72 0.82
C GLN A 167 -1.07 11.98 0.87
N LEU A 168 -1.27 12.80 1.92
CA LEU A 168 -0.57 14.07 2.11
C LEU A 168 0.26 14.04 3.39
N GLN A 169 1.53 14.40 3.32
CA GLN A 169 2.40 14.41 4.50
C GLN A 169 2.31 15.73 5.27
N ALA A 170 2.02 15.65 6.56
CA ALA A 170 2.06 16.77 7.48
C ALA A 170 3.50 17.22 7.77
N TRP A 171 3.68 18.50 8.10
CA TRP A 171 4.98 19.10 8.40
C TRP A 171 4.89 20.10 9.55
N GLY A 172 6.02 20.35 10.21
CA GLY A 172 6.12 21.37 11.25
C GLY A 172 7.44 21.29 12.01
N PRO A 173 7.99 22.43 12.48
CA PRO A 173 9.24 22.44 13.24
C PRO A 173 9.10 21.97 14.70
N THR A 174 7.86 21.87 15.20
CA THR A 174 7.54 21.40 16.55
C THR A 174 6.42 20.36 16.50
N PRO A 175 6.27 19.51 17.54
CA PRO A 175 5.17 18.55 17.62
C PRO A 175 3.79 19.20 17.49
N GLU A 176 3.58 20.38 18.09
CA GLU A 176 2.30 21.10 18.03
C GLU A 176 2.04 21.65 16.62
N ALA A 177 3.08 22.11 15.92
CA ALA A 177 2.95 22.55 14.54
C ALA A 177 2.62 21.38 13.60
N LEU A 178 3.26 20.22 13.82
CA LEU A 178 2.98 18.99 13.07
C LEU A 178 1.54 18.51 13.30
N ALA A 179 1.08 18.47 14.55
CA ALA A 179 -0.29 18.08 14.89
C ALA A 179 -1.34 19.03 14.30
N ARG A 180 -1.12 20.35 14.39
CA ARG A 180 -1.99 21.33 13.73
C ARG A 180 -2.05 21.13 12.22
N CYS A 181 -0.91 20.92 11.58
CA CYS A 181 -0.86 20.64 10.15
C CYS A 181 -1.63 19.36 9.80
N ALA A 182 -1.46 18.29 10.57
CA ALA A 182 -2.17 17.03 10.38
C ALA A 182 -3.69 17.22 10.44
N ALA A 183 -4.20 17.92 11.46
CA ALA A 183 -5.63 18.23 11.58
C ALA A 183 -6.15 19.03 10.38
N GLN A 184 -5.40 20.06 9.94
CA GLN A 184 -5.79 20.87 8.78
C GLN A 184 -5.77 20.09 7.46
N LEU A 185 -4.88 19.09 7.32
CA LEU A 185 -4.89 18.20 6.16
C LEU A 185 -6.07 17.23 6.20
N GLN A 186 -6.45 16.74 7.38
CA GLN A 186 -7.61 15.86 7.54
C GLN A 186 -8.92 16.55 7.15
N GLU A 187 -9.03 17.87 7.37
CA GLU A 187 -10.18 18.69 6.98
C GLU A 187 -10.36 18.80 5.45
N LEU A 188 -9.37 18.42 4.64
CA LEU A 188 -9.43 18.51 3.18
C LEU A 188 -10.34 17.45 2.53
N GLY A 189 -10.73 16.40 3.27
CA GLY A 189 -11.71 15.42 2.79
C GLY A 189 -11.46 14.00 3.27
N LEU A 190 -12.49 13.15 3.18
CA LEU A 190 -12.42 11.75 3.60
C LEU A 190 -11.52 10.88 2.71
N HIS A 191 -11.25 11.32 1.47
CA HIS A 191 -10.30 10.68 0.55
C HIS A 191 -8.83 11.02 0.88
N VAL A 192 -8.60 11.94 1.83
CA VAL A 192 -7.24 12.33 2.24
C VAL A 192 -6.78 11.47 3.41
N VAL A 193 -5.61 10.84 3.23
CA VAL A 193 -4.92 10.09 4.28
C VAL A 193 -3.68 10.88 4.70
N VAL A 194 -3.60 11.26 5.97
CA VAL A 194 -2.48 12.05 6.47
C VAL A 194 -1.27 11.15 6.71
N LYS A 195 -0.11 11.52 6.14
CA LYS A 195 1.17 10.87 6.41
C LYS A 195 1.91 11.60 7.52
N LEU A 196 2.35 10.87 8.52
CA LEU A 196 3.12 11.36 9.67
C LEU A 196 4.44 10.60 9.77
N PRO A 197 5.59 11.26 10.02
CA PRO A 197 6.86 10.56 10.22
C PRO A 197 6.76 9.57 11.39
N CYS A 198 7.24 8.35 11.22
CA CYS A 198 7.27 7.32 12.28
C CYS A 198 8.29 7.68 13.37
N THR A 199 7.92 8.64 14.21
CA THR A 199 8.71 9.29 15.26
C THR A 199 7.79 9.61 16.44
N GLU A 200 8.34 9.89 17.61
CA GLU A 200 7.54 10.26 18.79
C GLU A 200 6.60 11.44 18.53
N ALA A 201 7.09 12.51 17.89
CA ALA A 201 6.26 13.66 17.53
C ALA A 201 5.16 13.32 16.51
N GLY A 202 5.46 12.44 15.54
CA GLY A 202 4.47 11.96 14.59
C GLY A 202 3.41 11.08 15.23
N LEU A 203 3.78 10.24 16.19
CA LEU A 203 2.83 9.43 16.97
C LEU A 203 1.93 10.29 17.86
N ALA A 204 2.51 11.31 18.51
CA ALA A 204 1.72 12.26 19.29
C ALA A 204 0.70 13.02 18.43
N ALA A 205 1.07 13.38 17.19
CA ALA A 205 0.14 13.97 16.22
C ALA A 205 -0.89 12.96 15.71
N ALA A 206 -0.53 11.69 15.54
CA ALA A 206 -1.41 10.62 15.08
C ALA A 206 -2.47 10.23 16.12
N ALA A 207 -2.22 10.44 17.40
CA ALA A 207 -3.13 10.05 18.47
C ALA A 207 -4.55 10.63 18.28
N GLN A 208 -4.65 11.90 17.87
CA GLN A 208 -5.94 12.51 17.59
C GLN A 208 -6.64 11.87 16.38
N LEU A 209 -5.90 11.60 15.29
CA LEU A 209 -6.45 10.93 14.11
C LEU A 209 -6.96 9.53 14.46
N ALA A 210 -6.23 8.79 15.29
CA ALA A 210 -6.61 7.47 15.77
C ALA A 210 -7.87 7.52 16.66
N GLU A 211 -7.96 8.49 17.58
CA GLU A 211 -9.16 8.71 18.41
C GLU A 211 -10.40 9.03 17.59
N GLU A 212 -10.23 9.76 16.48
CA GLU A 212 -11.29 10.12 15.53
C GLU A 212 -11.63 8.99 14.54
N GLY A 213 -10.85 7.89 14.53
CA GLY A 213 -10.98 6.80 13.57
C GLY A 213 -10.61 7.17 12.14
N ALA A 214 -9.82 8.22 11.95
CA ALA A 214 -9.33 8.67 10.65
C ALA A 214 -8.20 7.76 10.16
N ALA A 215 -8.16 7.50 8.85
CA ALA A 215 -7.07 6.77 8.24
C ALA A 215 -5.80 7.62 8.18
N PHE A 216 -4.66 7.04 8.60
CA PHE A 216 -3.38 7.70 8.55
C PHE A 216 -2.24 6.72 8.25
N THR A 217 -1.14 7.28 7.75
CA THR A 217 0.06 6.52 7.37
C THR A 217 1.24 6.96 8.24
N LEU A 218 1.91 6.02 8.90
CA LEU A 218 3.24 6.29 9.45
C LEU A 218 4.30 6.11 8.34
N THR A 219 4.98 7.19 7.97
CA THR A 219 5.94 7.21 6.85
C THR A 219 7.38 7.34 7.32
N GLY A 220 8.33 7.03 6.42
CA GLY A 220 9.75 7.08 6.73
C GLY A 220 10.17 5.97 7.68
N ALA A 221 9.67 4.75 7.43
CA ALA A 221 10.05 3.56 8.17
C ALA A 221 11.25 2.85 7.52
N TYR A 222 12.10 2.30 8.36
CA TYR A 222 13.37 1.67 7.99
C TYR A 222 13.67 0.39 8.80
N ALA A 223 12.89 0.08 9.85
CA ALA A 223 13.15 -1.08 10.70
C ALA A 223 11.87 -1.77 11.21
N ALA A 224 11.97 -3.07 11.53
CA ALA A 224 10.83 -3.92 11.89
C ALA A 224 10.11 -3.48 13.17
N GLU A 225 10.83 -2.90 14.14
CA GLU A 225 10.23 -2.35 15.35
C GLU A 225 9.23 -1.22 15.07
N GLN A 226 9.36 -0.53 13.94
CA GLN A 226 8.41 0.52 13.54
C GLN A 226 7.06 -0.08 13.07
N ALA A 227 7.04 -1.35 12.66
CA ALA A 227 5.79 -2.05 12.36
C ALA A 227 4.97 -2.34 13.62
N VAL A 228 5.64 -2.73 14.70
CA VAL A 228 5.01 -2.86 16.03
C VAL A 228 4.44 -1.51 16.49
N VAL A 229 5.20 -0.43 16.30
CA VAL A 229 4.76 0.93 16.63
C VAL A 229 3.54 1.34 15.81
N ALA A 230 3.52 1.07 14.50
CA ALA A 230 2.38 1.39 13.64
C ALA A 230 1.12 0.61 14.01
N ALA A 231 1.26 -0.68 14.31
CA ALA A 231 0.14 -1.50 14.75
C ALA A 231 -0.42 -0.99 16.08
N ALA A 232 0.45 -0.70 17.05
CA ALA A 232 0.04 -0.16 18.34
C ALA A 232 -0.62 1.23 18.25
N ALA A 233 -0.22 2.04 17.27
CA ALA A 233 -0.81 3.36 17.03
C ALA A 233 -2.17 3.30 16.31
N GLY A 234 -2.55 2.14 15.74
CA GLY A 234 -3.75 2.01 14.92
C GLY A 234 -3.61 2.64 13.52
N ALA A 235 -2.39 2.65 12.96
CA ALA A 235 -2.16 3.19 11.62
C ALA A 235 -2.83 2.31 10.56
N SER A 236 -3.39 2.94 9.52
CA SER A 236 -3.88 2.23 8.33
C SER A 236 -2.73 1.71 7.48
N TYR A 237 -1.63 2.48 7.42
CA TYR A 237 -0.44 2.10 6.67
C TYR A 237 0.85 2.36 7.44
N LEU A 238 1.85 1.54 7.18
CA LEU A 238 3.26 1.83 7.43
C LEU A 238 3.95 1.95 6.07
N ALA A 239 4.67 3.05 5.82
CA ALA A 239 5.37 3.28 4.56
C ALA A 239 6.90 3.14 4.70
N PRO A 240 7.44 1.92 4.50
CA PRO A 240 8.88 1.67 4.49
C PRO A 240 9.54 2.11 3.19
N TYR A 241 10.76 2.65 3.28
CA TYR A 241 11.47 3.24 2.13
C TYR A 241 12.52 2.27 1.57
N LEU A 242 12.09 1.32 0.73
CA LEU A 242 12.91 0.24 0.18
C LEU A 242 14.24 0.75 -0.40
N GLY A 243 14.17 1.64 -1.40
CA GLY A 243 15.38 2.11 -2.08
C GLY A 243 16.34 2.83 -1.14
N ARG A 244 15.87 3.48 -0.08
CA ARG A 244 16.76 4.13 0.90
C ARG A 244 17.41 3.15 1.87
N MET A 245 16.74 2.05 2.20
CA MET A 245 17.35 0.95 2.95
C MET A 245 18.41 0.26 2.09
N ASP A 246 18.11 0.03 0.81
CA ASP A 246 19.08 -0.52 -0.13
C ASP A 246 20.30 0.39 -0.31
N ASP A 247 20.09 1.72 -0.40
CA ASP A 247 21.18 2.71 -0.45
C ASP A 247 22.07 2.67 0.81
N ALA A 248 21.51 2.27 1.97
CA ALA A 248 22.22 2.26 3.25
C ALA A 248 23.04 0.98 3.46
N ASP A 249 22.46 -0.20 3.21
CA ASP A 249 23.13 -1.48 3.45
C ASP A 249 22.73 -2.62 2.49
N GLY A 250 21.87 -2.37 1.51
CA GLY A 250 21.43 -3.37 0.52
C GLY A 250 20.45 -4.42 1.04
N ARG A 251 19.91 -4.26 2.25
CA ARG A 251 19.04 -5.28 2.91
C ARG A 251 17.58 -4.83 3.03
N GLY A 252 17.11 -3.96 2.14
CA GLY A 252 15.76 -3.42 2.23
C GLY A 252 14.67 -4.48 2.13
N MET A 253 14.81 -5.48 1.26
CA MET A 253 13.84 -6.58 1.16
C MET A 253 13.78 -7.41 2.45
N GLU A 254 14.92 -7.67 3.10
CA GLU A 254 14.94 -8.40 4.37
C GLU A 254 14.25 -7.61 5.48
N ALA A 255 14.43 -6.28 5.50
CA ALA A 255 13.73 -5.41 6.44
C ALA A 255 12.21 -5.41 6.20
N LEU A 256 11.76 -5.40 4.94
CA LEU A 256 10.34 -5.51 4.60
C LEU A 256 9.73 -6.83 5.07
N VAL A 257 10.42 -7.95 4.85
CA VAL A 257 10.00 -9.27 5.34
C VAL A 257 9.87 -9.26 6.86
N ALA A 258 10.87 -8.73 7.56
CA ALA A 258 10.81 -8.62 9.02
C ALA A 258 9.66 -7.73 9.51
N MET A 259 9.32 -6.65 8.79
CA MET A 259 8.16 -5.81 9.11
C MET A 259 6.84 -6.57 8.91
N ARG A 260 6.68 -7.30 7.80
CA ARG A 260 5.49 -8.10 7.52
C ARG A 260 5.31 -9.18 8.60
N ASP A 261 6.35 -9.95 8.87
CA ASP A 261 6.33 -11.02 9.87
C ASP A 261 6.02 -10.48 11.27
N ALA A 262 6.47 -9.26 11.60
CA ALA A 262 6.10 -8.60 12.85
C ALA A 262 4.61 -8.23 12.91
N LEU A 263 4.02 -7.80 11.78
CA LEU A 263 2.59 -7.46 11.69
C LEU A 263 1.69 -8.69 11.79
N GLU A 264 2.16 -9.87 11.37
CA GLU A 264 1.40 -11.13 11.45
C GLU A 264 0.94 -11.49 12.87
N TRP A 265 1.66 -11.03 13.89
CA TRP A 265 1.33 -11.27 15.29
C TRP A 265 0.16 -10.42 15.80
N PHE A 266 -0.22 -9.35 15.10
CA PHE A 266 -1.31 -8.46 15.49
C PHE A 266 -2.64 -8.86 14.82
N PRO A 267 -3.77 -8.74 15.54
CA PRO A 267 -5.08 -9.02 14.97
C PRO A 267 -5.47 -7.96 13.94
N GLU A 268 -6.36 -8.35 13.01
CA GLU A 268 -6.97 -7.41 12.08
C GLU A 268 -7.98 -6.46 12.78
N PRO A 269 -8.12 -5.20 12.31
CA PRO A 269 -7.34 -4.58 11.25
C PRO A 269 -5.92 -4.23 11.70
N ARG A 270 -4.91 -4.56 10.89
CA ARG A 270 -3.51 -4.16 11.10
C ARG A 270 -3.00 -3.25 9.97
N PRO A 271 -1.93 -2.47 10.20
CA PRO A 271 -1.37 -1.61 9.18
C PRO A 271 -0.94 -2.39 7.93
N GLU A 272 -1.27 -1.88 6.75
CA GLU A 272 -0.76 -2.39 5.48
C GLU A 272 0.63 -1.77 5.18
N LEU A 273 1.54 -2.57 4.63
CA LEU A 273 2.85 -2.07 4.19
C LEU A 273 2.71 -1.36 2.84
N LEU A 274 2.73 -0.03 2.85
CA LEU A 274 2.79 0.79 1.63
C LEU A 274 4.26 1.02 1.24
N VAL A 275 4.85 0.06 0.54
CA VAL A 275 6.26 0.10 0.16
C VAL A 275 6.51 1.30 -0.76
N ALA A 276 7.41 2.18 -0.33
CA ALA A 276 7.75 3.42 -1.01
C ALA A 276 9.23 3.44 -1.40
N SER A 277 9.63 4.48 -2.14
CA SER A 277 10.99 4.62 -2.65
C SER A 277 11.43 3.45 -3.54
N VAL A 278 10.49 2.83 -4.27
CA VAL A 278 10.76 1.82 -5.30
C VAL A 278 11.44 2.49 -6.50
N ARG A 279 12.48 1.85 -7.04
CA ARG A 279 13.41 2.49 -8.00
C ARG A 279 13.31 1.99 -9.43
N SER A 280 12.77 0.78 -9.64
CA SER A 280 12.70 0.13 -10.95
C SER A 280 11.53 -0.84 -11.06
N ALA A 281 11.11 -1.16 -12.28
CA ALA A 281 10.13 -2.21 -12.55
C ALA A 281 10.55 -3.60 -12.01
N ALA A 282 11.85 -3.91 -12.01
CA ALA A 282 12.35 -5.16 -11.44
C ALA A 282 12.10 -5.27 -9.92
N GLN A 283 12.20 -4.17 -9.18
CA GLN A 283 11.86 -4.16 -7.76
C GLN A 283 10.36 -4.36 -7.53
N VAL A 284 9.50 -3.83 -8.41
CA VAL A 284 8.05 -4.07 -8.34
C VAL A 284 7.74 -5.56 -8.46
N ALA A 285 8.32 -6.24 -9.45
CA ALA A 285 8.16 -7.69 -9.62
C ALA A 285 8.70 -8.48 -8.40
N ALA A 286 9.87 -8.09 -7.87
CA ALA A 286 10.45 -8.73 -6.69
C ALA A 286 9.60 -8.52 -5.42
N LEU A 287 9.00 -7.33 -5.25
CA LEU A 287 8.07 -7.03 -4.16
C LEU A 287 6.80 -7.88 -4.26
N ALA A 288 6.18 -7.93 -5.44
CA ALA A 288 5.01 -8.76 -5.67
C ALA A 288 5.30 -10.25 -5.40
N ALA A 289 6.44 -10.77 -5.89
CA ALA A 289 6.89 -12.14 -5.62
C ALA A 289 7.18 -12.40 -4.13
N GLY A 290 7.52 -11.36 -3.36
CA GLY A 290 7.70 -11.41 -1.91
C GLY A 290 6.41 -11.26 -1.09
N GLY A 291 5.24 -11.16 -1.74
CA GLY A 291 3.95 -10.96 -1.08
C GLY A 291 3.64 -9.52 -0.69
N PHE A 292 4.35 -8.52 -1.26
CA PHE A 292 4.07 -7.10 -1.04
C PHE A 292 3.21 -6.54 -2.18
N GLY A 293 1.88 -6.55 -2.02
CA GLY A 293 0.94 -5.95 -2.97
C GLY A 293 0.74 -4.44 -2.79
N THR A 294 1.19 -3.91 -1.66
CA THR A 294 1.17 -2.51 -1.19
C THR A 294 2.24 -1.55 -1.72
N MET A 295 2.10 -0.73 -2.77
CA MET A 295 3.23 0.15 -3.16
C MET A 295 2.91 1.50 -3.80
N THR A 296 3.82 2.47 -3.61
CA THR A 296 3.77 3.78 -4.29
C THR A 296 4.98 3.98 -5.21
N LEU A 297 4.71 4.31 -6.47
CA LEU A 297 5.66 4.29 -7.58
C LEU A 297 5.78 5.67 -8.22
N ALA A 298 7.02 6.13 -8.44
CA ALA A 298 7.26 7.34 -9.21
C ALA A 298 6.79 7.16 -10.68
N PRO A 299 6.39 8.24 -11.38
CA PRO A 299 5.95 8.16 -12.78
C PRO A 299 6.87 7.31 -13.67
N ARG A 300 8.18 7.53 -13.59
CA ARG A 300 9.17 6.77 -14.38
C ARG A 300 9.08 5.25 -14.17
N VAL A 301 8.76 4.80 -12.95
CA VAL A 301 8.71 3.36 -12.64
C VAL A 301 7.44 2.75 -13.23
N LEU A 302 6.33 3.51 -13.24
CA LEU A 302 5.12 3.11 -13.96
C LEU A 302 5.36 3.07 -15.47
N GLU A 303 6.11 4.03 -16.03
CA GLU A 303 6.52 3.99 -17.44
C GLU A 303 7.35 2.74 -17.76
N GLU A 304 8.35 2.44 -16.93
CA GLU A 304 9.17 1.24 -17.06
C GLU A 304 8.34 -0.05 -16.98
N LEU A 305 7.30 -0.10 -16.14
CA LEU A 305 6.42 -1.27 -16.04
C LEU A 305 5.65 -1.53 -17.34
N CYS A 306 5.34 -0.49 -18.10
CA CYS A 306 4.57 -0.58 -19.34
C CYS A 306 5.43 -0.64 -20.61
N SER A 307 6.76 -0.57 -20.50
CA SER A 307 7.66 -0.56 -21.66
C SER A 307 8.53 -1.82 -21.68
N GLN A 308 8.27 -2.68 -22.66
CA GLN A 308 9.04 -3.90 -22.90
C GLN A 308 9.31 -3.99 -24.41
N PRO A 309 10.59 -3.93 -24.85
CA PRO A 309 10.94 -3.85 -26.27
C PRO A 309 10.42 -4.99 -27.16
N LEU A 310 10.44 -6.23 -26.66
CA LEU A 310 9.86 -7.39 -27.35
C LEU A 310 8.34 -7.32 -27.44
N THR A 311 7.66 -6.79 -26.42
CA THR A 311 6.21 -6.57 -26.46
C THR A 311 5.85 -5.51 -27.49
N GLU A 312 6.59 -4.40 -27.51
CA GLU A 312 6.40 -3.33 -28.50
C GLU A 312 6.65 -3.82 -29.93
N ALA A 313 7.71 -4.61 -30.13
CA ALA A 313 8.01 -5.23 -31.42
C ALA A 313 6.92 -6.22 -31.86
N ALA A 314 6.42 -7.06 -30.94
CA ALA A 314 5.33 -7.98 -31.22
C ALA A 314 4.05 -7.24 -31.59
N ALA A 315 3.69 -6.18 -30.84
CA ALA A 315 2.52 -5.35 -31.14
C ALA A 315 2.60 -4.72 -32.54
N ALA A 316 3.76 -4.18 -32.90
CA ALA A 316 3.98 -3.62 -34.24
C ALA A 316 3.87 -4.69 -35.34
N GLN A 317 4.37 -5.90 -35.09
CA GLN A 317 4.25 -7.02 -36.02
C GLN A 317 2.78 -7.45 -36.20
N PHE A 318 2.01 -7.54 -35.11
CA PHE A 318 0.58 -7.89 -35.18
C PHE A 318 -0.20 -6.89 -36.04
N GLU A 319 0.08 -5.59 -35.91
CA GLU A 319 -0.56 -4.57 -36.73
C GLU A 319 -0.17 -4.69 -38.22
N ALA A 320 1.11 -4.96 -38.50
CA ALA A 320 1.58 -5.17 -39.87
C ALA A 320 0.91 -6.39 -40.52
N ASP A 321 0.80 -7.49 -39.79
CA ASP A 321 0.15 -8.71 -40.27
C ASP A 321 -1.37 -8.53 -40.43
N ALA A 322 -2.03 -7.79 -39.53
CA ALA A 322 -3.44 -7.46 -39.65
C ALA A 322 -3.71 -6.59 -40.89
N ALA A 323 -2.90 -5.57 -41.12
CA ALA A 323 -3.02 -4.69 -42.28
C ALA A 323 -2.73 -5.41 -43.61
N ALA A 324 -1.82 -6.39 -43.62
CA ALA A 324 -1.52 -7.20 -44.79
C ALA A 324 -2.65 -8.19 -45.16
N ASN A 325 -3.50 -8.54 -44.19
CA ASN A 325 -4.61 -9.48 -44.35
C ASN A 325 -6.00 -8.81 -44.39
N ALA A 326 -6.05 -7.48 -44.44
CA ALA A 326 -7.28 -6.67 -44.55
C ALA A 326 -7.62 -6.32 -46.00
#